data_AF-A0A0G4GKC4-F1
#
_entry.id   AF-A0A0G4GKC4-F1
#
_cell.length_a   1.000
_cell.length_b   1.000
_cell.length_c   1.000
_cell.angle_alpha   90.00
_cell.angle_beta   90.00
_cell.angle_gamma   90.00
#
_symmetry.space_group_name_H-M   'P 1'
#
loop_
_entity.id
_entity.type
_entity.pdbx_description
1 polymer ?
#
loop_
_entity_poly.entity_id
_entity_poly.type
_entity_poly.pdbx_seq_one_letter_code
_entity_poly.pdbx_strand_id
1 'polypeptide(L)' 'MSDPSGGMTFVANPTKPVGGHVLGHASTTRLALRKGKGEQRIMKVYDSPNLPEDEAVFALSDAGIVDASD' A
#
# COMPACT_ATOMS: atom_id res chain seq x y z
N MET A 1 -4.82 -9.32 -24.65
CA MET A 1 -3.63 -9.69 -23.87
C MET A 1 -2.49 -8.83 -24.38
N SER A 2 -2.16 -7.75 -23.67
CA SER A 2 -1.23 -6.71 -24.15
C SER A 2 -0.38 -6.09 -23.02
N ASP A 3 -0.13 -6.86 -21.96
CA ASP A 3 0.89 -6.50 -20.98
C ASP A 3 2.21 -7.21 -21.36
N PRO A 4 3.23 -6.48 -21.88
CA PRO A 4 4.50 -7.08 -22.28
C PRO A 4 5.41 -7.41 -21.08
N SER A 5 4.93 -7.27 -19.83
CA SER A 5 5.69 -7.62 -18.62
C SER A 5 5.59 -9.11 -18.25
N GLY A 6 5.04 -9.97 -19.13
CA GLY A 6 4.91 -11.41 -18.94
C GLY A 6 6.22 -12.23 -19.01
N GLY A 7 7.38 -11.60 -18.86
CA GLY A 7 8.68 -12.25 -18.84
C GLY A 7 9.50 -11.78 -17.65
N MET A 8 10.06 -12.74 -16.90
CA MET A 8 10.91 -12.61 -15.71
C MET A 8 10.17 -12.67 -14.35
N THR A 9 9.83 -13.90 -14.01
CA THR A 9 9.55 -14.42 -12.67
C THR A 9 10.71 -14.16 -11.69
N PHE A 10 10.75 -12.97 -11.10
CA PHE A 10 11.44 -12.74 -9.82
C PHE A 10 10.45 -12.00 -8.92
N VAL A 11 9.59 -12.79 -8.27
CA VAL A 11 8.56 -12.45 -7.27
C VAL A 11 8.38 -10.94 -7.03
N ALA A 12 7.78 -10.25 -8.01
CA ALA A 12 7.28 -8.91 -7.80
C ALA A 12 6.10 -9.05 -6.84
N ASN A 13 6.15 -8.29 -5.74
CA ASN A 13 5.16 -8.19 -4.66
C ASN A 13 3.77 -8.71 -5.11
N PRO A 14 3.24 -9.82 -4.54
CA PRO A 14 2.13 -10.59 -5.12
C PRO A 14 0.81 -9.82 -5.25
N THR A 15 0.76 -8.58 -4.75
CA THR A 15 -0.42 -7.71 -4.77
C THR A 15 -0.10 -6.40 -5.49
N LYS A 16 -0.26 -6.39 -6.82
CA LYS A 16 -0.38 -5.14 -7.59
C LYS A 16 -1.80 -4.59 -7.45
N PRO A 17 -1.99 -3.26 -7.33
CA PRO A 17 -3.33 -2.68 -7.28
C PRO A 17 -4.06 -2.90 -8.62
N VAL A 18 -5.36 -3.15 -8.55
CA VAL A 18 -6.23 -3.25 -9.73
C VAL A 18 -6.50 -1.88 -10.35
N GLY A 19 -7.06 -1.86 -11.56
CA GLY A 19 -7.49 -0.63 -12.24
C GLY A 19 -6.41 0.10 -13.06
N GLY A 20 -5.16 -0.36 -13.01
CA GLY A 20 -4.08 0.09 -13.89
C GLY A 20 -3.87 1.60 -13.91
N HIS A 21 -3.59 2.16 -15.10
CA HIS A 21 -3.32 3.60 -15.25
C HIS A 21 -4.52 4.49 -14.93
N VAL A 22 -5.75 4.00 -15.09
CA VAL A 22 -6.96 4.79 -14.80
C VAL A 22 -7.01 5.15 -13.32
N LEU A 23 -6.90 4.16 -12.43
CA LEU A 23 -6.87 4.41 -10.99
C LEU A 23 -5.57 5.07 -10.52
N GLY A 24 -4.45 4.77 -11.20
CA GLY A 24 -3.17 5.42 -10.92
C GLY A 24 -3.19 6.93 -11.20
N HIS A 25 -3.88 7.38 -12.24
CA HIS A 25 -3.98 8.80 -12.58
C HIS A 25 -5.08 9.51 -11.77
N ALA A 26 -6.22 8.85 -11.53
CA ALA A 26 -7.35 9.46 -10.84
C ALA A 26 -7.09 9.70 -9.33
N SER A 27 -6.23 8.88 -8.71
CA SER A 27 -5.94 8.98 -7.28
C SER A 27 -4.69 9.83 -7.04
N THR A 28 -4.83 10.95 -6.34
CA THR A 28 -3.70 11.83 -6.01
C THR A 28 -2.79 11.27 -4.91
N THR A 29 -3.31 10.41 -4.04
CA THR A 29 -2.51 9.76 -2.99
C THR A 29 -2.96 8.32 -2.83
N ARG A 30 -1.99 7.41 -2.84
CA ARG A 30 -2.23 5.96 -2.76
C ARG A 30 -1.41 5.40 -1.60
N LEU A 31 -2.08 4.59 -0.78
CA LEU A 31 -1.51 4.01 0.43
C LEU A 31 -1.57 2.49 0.32
N ALA A 32 -0.44 1.83 0.54
CA ALA A 32 -0.34 0.37 0.62
C ALA A 32 -0.41 -0.07 2.07
N LEU A 33 -1.40 -0.88 2.42
CA LEU A 33 -1.60 -1.38 3.78
C LEU A 33 -1.14 -2.83 3.88
N ARG A 34 -0.38 -3.15 4.93
CA ARG A 34 0.01 -4.52 5.27
C ARG A 34 -0.23 -4.82 6.75
N LYS A 35 -0.44 -6.09 7.07
CA LYS A 35 -0.55 -6.55 8.48
C LYS A 35 0.82 -6.48 9.16
N GLY A 36 0.85 -5.87 10.35
CA GLY A 36 1.99 -5.92 11.27
C GLY A 36 1.84 -7.04 12.29
N LYS A 37 2.54 -6.94 13.42
CA LYS A 37 2.45 -7.91 14.51
C LYS A 37 1.19 -7.63 15.35
N GLY A 38 0.41 -8.67 15.65
CA GLY A 38 -0.81 -8.55 16.44
C GLY A 38 -1.82 -7.59 15.81
N GLU A 39 -2.20 -6.56 16.57
CA GLU A 39 -3.17 -5.54 16.16
C GLU A 39 -2.55 -4.44 15.29
N GLN A 40 -1.22 -4.40 15.15
CA GLN A 40 -0.53 -3.40 14.35
C GLN A 40 -0.79 -3.57 12.85
N ARG A 41 -0.81 -2.46 12.14
CA ARG A 41 -0.92 -2.32 10.69
C ARG A 41 0.12 -1.31 10.24
N ILE A 42 0.65 -1.54 9.06
CA ILE A 42 1.69 -0.68 8.49
C ILE A 42 1.13 -0.12 7.20
N MET A 43 1.16 1.20 7.09
CA MET A 43 0.78 1.95 5.90
C MET A 43 2.06 2.46 5.25
N LYS A 44 2.26 2.15 3.97
CA LYS A 44 3.30 2.77 3.15
C LYS A 44 2.67 3.76 2.18
N VAL A 45 3.25 4.94 2.03
CA VAL A 45 2.93 5.84 0.90
C VAL A 45 3.40 5.17 -0.39
N TYR A 46 2.45 4.75 -1.22
CA TYR A 46 2.74 4.10 -2.50
C TYR A 46 3.05 5.14 -3.58
N ASP A 47 2.30 6.24 -3.58
CA ASP A 47 2.46 7.34 -4.52
C ASP A 47 1.72 8.58 -4.02
N SER A 48 2.35 9.76 -4.10
CA SER A 48 1.80 11.05 -3.71
C SER A 48 2.65 12.18 -4.31
N PRO A 49 2.06 13.29 -4.77
CA PRO A 49 2.83 14.42 -5.31
C PRO A 49 3.59 15.21 -4.24
N ASN A 50 3.17 15.13 -2.97
CA ASN A 50 3.66 15.99 -1.89
C ASN A 50 4.14 15.23 -0.65
N LEU A 51 4.05 13.90 -0.64
CA LEU A 51 4.57 13.06 0.43
C LEU A 51 5.68 12.16 -0.12
N PRO A 52 6.83 12.03 0.58
CA PRO A 52 7.83 11.05 0.22
C PRO A 52 7.30 9.63 0.42
N GLU A 53 7.93 8.65 -0.23
CA GLU A 53 7.74 7.25 0.12
C GLU A 53 8.20 7.01 1.56
N ASP A 54 7.25 6.77 2.45
CA ASP A 54 7.50 6.51 3.87
C ASP A 54 6.49 5.51 4.45
N GLU A 55 6.79 4.96 5.63
CA GLU A 55 5.94 4.02 6.36
C GLU A 55 5.50 4.57 7.71
N ALA A 56 4.23 4.34 8.07
CA ALA A 56 3.68 4.63 9.39
C ALA A 56 3.03 3.38 9.99
N VAL A 57 3.15 3.21 11.30
CA VAL A 57 2.54 2.09 12.05
C VAL A 57 1.36 2.62 12.85
N PHE A 58 0.25 1.90 12.79
CA PHE A 58 -0.96 2.15 13.56
C PHE A 58 -1.51 0.82 14.11
N ALA A 59 -2.50 0.85 15.00
CA ALA A 59 -3.16 -0.35 15.50
C ALA A 59 -4.69 -0.31 15.28
N LEU A 60 -5.32 -1.48 15.30
CA LEU A 60 -6.77 -1.64 15.26
C LEU A 60 -7.27 -2.12 16.62
N SER A 61 -8.26 -1.43 17.17
CA SER A 61 -8.95 -1.79 18.41
C SER A 61 -10.47 -1.75 18.23
N ASP A 62 -11.23 -2.09 19.27
CA ASP A 62 -12.70 -1.96 19.27
C ASP A 62 -13.16 -0.51 19.09
N ALA A 63 -12.30 0.47 19.37
CA ALA A 63 -12.54 1.89 19.11
C ALA A 63 -12.21 2.33 17.68
N GLY A 64 -11.66 1.44 16.84
CA GLY A 64 -11.25 1.72 15.47
C GLY A 64 -9.73 1.85 15.30
N ILE A 65 -9.30 2.78 14.45
CA ILE A 65 -7.88 3.07 14.18
C ILE A 65 -7.32 3.89 15.33
N VAL A 66 -6.26 3.39 15.96
CA VAL A 66 -5.57 4.05 17.07
C VAL A 66 -4.08 4.11 16.79
N ASP A 67 -3.37 4.98 17.51
CA ASP A 67 -1.92 5.04 17.45
C ASP A 67 -1.33 3.69 17.90
N ALA A 68 -0.24 3.27 17.26
CA ALA A 68 0.49 2.11 17.73
C ALA A 68 1.17 2.49 19.06
N SER A 69 0.91 1.71 20.11
CA SER A 69 1.72 1.75 21.33
C SER A 69 3.15 1.34 20.98
N ASP A 70 4.15 2.09 21.48
CA ASP A 70 5.58 1.78 21.35
C ASP A 70 5.92 0.34 21.81
#